data_AF-A0A2A4NRQ9-F1
#
_entry.id   AF-A0A2A4NRQ9-F1
#
_cell.length_a   1.000
_cell.length_b   1.000
_cell.length_c   1.000
_cell.angle_alpha   90.00
_cell.angle_beta   90.00
_cell.angle_gamma   90.00
#
_symmetry.space_group_name_H-M   'P 1'
#
loop_
_entity.id
_entity.type
_entity.pdbx_description
1 polymer ?
#
loop_
_entity_poly.entity_id
_entity_poly.type
_entity_poly.pdbx_seq_one_letter_code
_entity_poly.pdbx_strand_id
1 'polypeptide(L)'
;MTHSLRFFALIFSAFLVVSCNSSYSEAPYLSTNYVVETANTLNYIGEATHPKDRSMLMFSDQGAWFAYSLPQTKSLGFSGPFLMTQQNGVWASKRLSELELLEDGSPVTFSSQKREGFLSHLEQTLTNDHIKVKQQLYFTSGHTAVLNTYITNISDTKIVLRSNWKGMLFAD
;
A
#
# COMPACT_ATOMS: atom_id res chain seq x y z
N MET A 1 48.40 -0.95 46.05
CA MET A 1 47.17 -0.53 45.33
C MET A 1 47.14 -0.94 43.85
N THR A 2 48.27 -0.99 43.12
CA THR A 2 48.31 -1.27 41.68
C THR A 2 47.98 -2.72 41.27
N HIS A 3 48.28 -3.71 42.11
CA HIS A 3 47.96 -5.13 41.84
C HIS A 3 46.46 -5.44 41.94
N SER A 4 45.75 -4.82 42.91
CA SER A 4 44.30 -5.00 43.08
C SER A 4 43.51 -4.41 41.90
N LEU A 5 43.97 -3.28 41.34
CA LEU A 5 43.34 -2.64 40.18
C LEU A 5 43.50 -3.47 38.89
N ARG A 6 44.67 -4.12 38.71
CA ARG A 6 44.91 -5.04 37.58
C ARG A 6 44.04 -6.30 37.65
N PHE A 7 43.82 -6.82 38.86
CA PHE A 7 42.96 -7.98 39.08
C PHE A 7 41.49 -7.65 38.78
N PHE A 8 41.03 -6.48 39.20
CA PHE A 8 39.68 -6.01 38.91
C PHE A 8 39.46 -5.77 37.41
N ALA A 9 40.46 -5.21 36.72
CA ALA A 9 40.41 -5.03 35.26
C ALA A 9 40.33 -6.36 34.49
N LEU A 10 41.04 -7.40 34.95
CA LEU A 10 40.97 -8.74 34.36
C LEU A 10 39.59 -9.40 34.55
N ILE A 11 39.00 -9.26 35.74
CA ILE A 11 37.64 -9.77 36.01
C ILE A 11 36.61 -9.03 35.15
N PHE A 12 36.71 -7.71 35.03
CA PHE A 12 35.79 -6.92 34.20
C PHE A 12 35.92 -7.28 32.71
N SER A 13 37.15 -7.49 32.23
CA SER A 13 37.39 -7.98 30.86
C SER A 13 36.82 -9.38 30.64
N ALA A 14 36.89 -10.28 31.62
CA ALA A 14 36.30 -11.61 31.52
C ALA A 14 34.75 -11.55 31.46
N PHE A 15 34.12 -10.66 32.24
CA PHE A 15 32.67 -10.45 32.19
C PHE A 15 32.19 -9.92 30.83
N LEU A 16 32.96 -9.03 30.19
CA LEU A 16 32.63 -8.51 28.85
C LEU A 16 32.66 -9.61 27.78
N VAL A 17 33.58 -10.58 27.87
CA VAL A 17 33.67 -11.67 26.90
C VAL A 17 32.54 -12.70 27.06
N VAL A 18 32.07 -12.92 28.30
CA VAL A 18 30.94 -13.85 28.57
C VAL A 18 29.59 -13.26 28.15
N SER A 19 29.45 -11.93 28.12
CA SER A 19 28.18 -11.27 27.78
C SER A 19 27.85 -11.25 26.27
N CYS A 20 28.74 -11.75 25.40
CA CYS A 20 28.52 -11.80 23.94
C CYS A 20 27.84 -13.09 23.43
N ASN A 21 27.31 -13.95 24.31
CA ASN A 21 26.62 -15.19 23.91
C ASN A 21 25.10 -15.09 23.83
N SER A 22 24.53 -13.88 23.73
CA SER A 22 23.12 -13.76 23.32
C SER A 22 23.01 -14.05 21.83
N SER A 23 22.90 -15.33 21.48
CA SER A 23 22.37 -15.75 20.20
C SER A 23 20.91 -15.28 20.16
N TYR A 24 20.69 -14.07 19.61
CA TYR A 24 19.36 -13.61 19.29
C TYR A 24 18.81 -14.60 18.27
N SER A 25 17.92 -15.48 18.70
CA SER A 25 17.18 -16.33 17.78
C SER A 25 16.38 -15.37 16.91
N GLU A 26 16.71 -15.30 15.62
CA GLU A 26 15.84 -14.63 14.66
C GLU A 26 14.42 -15.19 14.88
N ALA A 27 13.46 -14.29 15.08
CA ALA A 27 12.06 -14.70 15.10
C ALA A 27 11.80 -15.51 13.83
N PRO A 28 11.06 -16.63 13.90
CA PRO A 28 10.80 -17.45 12.73
C PRO A 28 10.27 -16.54 11.62
N TYR A 29 10.95 -16.53 10.47
CA TYR A 29 10.53 -15.76 9.31
C TYR A 29 9.05 -16.05 9.06
N LEU A 30 8.22 -15.01 9.15
CA LEU A 30 6.78 -15.10 8.89
C LEU A 30 6.60 -15.81 7.54
N SER A 31 5.86 -16.92 7.56
CA SER A 31 5.56 -17.64 6.32
C SER A 31 4.85 -16.68 5.36
N THR A 32 5.19 -16.75 4.07
CA THR A 32 4.56 -15.92 3.04
C THR A 32 3.03 -16.08 3.00
N ASN A 33 2.52 -17.20 3.53
CA ASN A 33 1.09 -17.48 3.65
C ASN A 33 0.38 -16.52 4.61
N TYR A 34 1.07 -15.99 5.63
CA TYR A 34 0.48 -15.07 6.60
C TYR A 34 -0.08 -13.79 5.96
N VAL A 35 0.59 -13.27 4.94
CA VAL A 35 0.13 -12.06 4.22
C VAL A 35 -1.20 -12.36 3.50
N VAL A 36 -1.35 -13.54 2.92
CA VAL A 36 -2.59 -13.94 2.23
C VAL A 36 -3.72 -14.18 3.23
N GLU A 37 -3.43 -14.81 4.36
CA GLU A 37 -4.42 -15.11 5.41
C GLU A 37 -4.95 -13.86 6.13
N THR A 38 -4.18 -12.77 6.15
CA THR A 38 -4.58 -11.50 6.76
C THR A 38 -5.27 -10.54 5.78
N ALA A 39 -5.44 -10.93 4.53
CA ALA A 39 -6.12 -10.12 3.53
C ALA A 39 -7.54 -9.77 4.00
N ASN A 40 -7.92 -8.49 3.85
CA ASN A 40 -9.22 -7.94 4.21
C ASN A 40 -9.59 -8.08 5.70
N THR A 41 -8.60 -8.15 6.60
CA THR A 41 -8.84 -8.01 8.06
C THR A 41 -9.59 -6.71 8.38
N LEU A 42 -9.29 -5.64 7.64
CA LEU A 42 -10.06 -4.40 7.63
C LEU A 42 -10.68 -4.17 6.26
N ASN A 43 -11.91 -3.64 6.26
CA ASN A 43 -12.61 -3.29 5.03
C ASN A 43 -12.23 -1.86 4.59
N TYR A 44 -11.30 -1.77 3.65
CA TYR A 44 -10.89 -0.51 3.02
C TYR A 44 -11.69 -0.17 1.76
N ILE A 45 -12.77 -0.88 1.45
CA ILE A 45 -13.60 -0.59 0.27
C ILE A 45 -14.49 0.62 0.57
N GLY A 46 -14.26 1.72 -0.13
CA GLY A 46 -15.01 2.95 0.03
C GLY A 46 -14.55 3.99 -0.98
N GLU A 47 -15.48 4.81 -1.44
CA GLU A 47 -15.21 5.88 -2.39
C GLU A 47 -15.87 7.16 -1.89
N ALA A 48 -15.07 8.17 -1.55
CA ALA A 48 -15.57 9.41 -0.99
C ALA A 48 -16.52 10.11 -1.97
N THR A 49 -17.65 10.58 -1.46
CA THR A 49 -18.62 11.35 -2.25
C THR A 49 -18.49 12.86 -2.04
N HIS A 50 -17.90 13.28 -0.91
CA HIS A 50 -17.61 14.68 -0.57
C HIS A 50 -16.38 14.77 0.38
N PRO A 51 -15.76 15.94 0.56
CA PRO A 51 -14.53 16.10 1.37
C PRO A 51 -14.62 15.59 2.81
N LYS A 52 -15.81 15.68 3.40
CA LYS A 52 -16.07 15.34 4.81
C LYS A 52 -16.64 13.93 4.99
N ASP A 53 -16.62 13.08 3.96
CA ASP A 53 -17.11 11.71 4.05
C ASP A 53 -16.30 10.90 5.09
N ARG A 54 -16.99 10.18 5.96
CA ARG A 54 -16.43 9.37 7.06
C ARG A 54 -16.96 7.94 7.06
N SER A 55 -17.66 7.54 6.00
CA SER A 55 -18.32 6.24 5.91
C SER A 55 -17.37 5.06 5.68
N MET A 56 -16.07 5.31 5.46
CA MET A 56 -15.09 4.30 5.07
C MET A 56 -13.78 4.39 5.84
N LEU A 57 -13.11 3.25 5.96
CA LEU A 57 -11.72 3.16 6.42
C LEU A 57 -10.76 3.52 5.30
N MET A 58 -9.57 3.96 5.69
CA MET A 58 -8.47 4.34 4.80
C MET A 58 -7.15 3.75 5.30
N PHE A 59 -6.30 3.39 4.36
CA PHE A 59 -4.98 2.83 4.60
C PHE A 59 -3.92 3.93 4.55
N SER A 60 -3.14 4.05 5.62
CA SER A 60 -1.93 4.84 5.72
C SER A 60 -0.85 3.98 6.39
N ASP A 61 0.40 4.15 5.97
CA ASP A 61 1.55 3.45 6.52
C ASP A 61 2.77 4.39 6.55
N GLN A 62 3.86 3.96 7.20
CA GLN A 62 5.13 4.68 7.31
C GLN A 62 5.01 6.06 7.97
N GLY A 63 3.97 6.26 8.80
CA GLY A 63 3.70 7.53 9.46
C GLY A 63 3.16 8.62 8.51
N ALA A 64 2.56 8.24 7.38
CA ALA A 64 2.04 9.19 6.42
C ALA A 64 0.80 9.95 6.93
N TRP A 65 0.79 11.25 6.66
CA TRP A 65 -0.33 12.15 6.98
C TRP A 65 -1.37 12.21 5.85
N PHE A 66 -1.39 11.19 5.00
CA PHE A 66 -2.37 10.99 3.95
C PHE A 66 -2.66 9.50 3.77
N ALA A 67 -3.84 9.18 3.25
CA ALA A 67 -4.32 7.81 3.14
C ALA A 67 -5.13 7.57 1.86
N TYR A 68 -5.30 6.30 1.51
CA TYR A 68 -6.10 5.85 0.36
C TYR A 68 -7.05 4.71 0.74
N SER A 69 -8.07 4.51 -0.07
CA SER A 69 -9.02 3.39 0.06
C SER A 69 -9.19 2.66 -1.27
N LEU A 70 -9.78 1.46 -1.22
CA LEU A 70 -10.11 0.68 -2.41
C LEU A 70 -11.40 1.22 -3.06
N PRO A 71 -11.44 1.42 -4.38
CA PRO A 71 -12.61 2.00 -5.04
C PRO A 71 -13.81 1.04 -5.03
N GLN A 72 -15.03 1.58 -4.88
CA GLN A 72 -16.25 0.80 -5.03
C GLN A 72 -16.56 0.46 -6.50
N THR A 73 -16.16 1.33 -7.42
CA THR A 73 -16.40 1.18 -8.85
C THR A 73 -15.22 0.52 -9.56
N LYS A 74 -15.51 -0.12 -10.71
CA LYS A 74 -14.50 -0.74 -11.59
C LYS A 74 -13.70 0.33 -12.31
N SER A 75 -12.72 0.88 -11.61
CA SER A 75 -11.85 1.94 -12.10
C SER A 75 -10.39 1.64 -11.76
N LEU A 76 -9.47 2.13 -12.59
CA LEU A 76 -8.04 1.91 -12.38
C LEU A 76 -7.45 3.05 -11.55
N GLY A 77 -7.69 3.03 -10.25
CA GLY A 77 -7.13 4.00 -9.31
C GLY A 77 -7.63 3.73 -7.90
N PHE A 78 -7.07 4.42 -6.92
CA PHE A 78 -7.47 4.28 -5.51
C PHE A 78 -8.25 5.51 -5.06
N SER A 79 -9.22 5.30 -4.17
CA SER A 79 -10.02 6.38 -3.61
C SER A 79 -9.14 7.33 -2.80
N GLY A 80 -9.30 8.63 -3.00
CA GLY A 80 -8.57 9.67 -2.27
C GLY A 80 -7.59 10.50 -3.12
N PRO A 81 -6.61 11.16 -2.48
CA PRO A 81 -6.17 10.94 -1.09
C PRO A 81 -7.09 11.56 -0.03
N PHE A 82 -7.08 10.97 1.17
CA PHE A 82 -7.49 11.62 2.41
C PHE A 82 -6.30 12.33 3.02
N LEU A 83 -6.43 13.60 3.36
CA LEU A 83 -5.40 14.44 3.97
C LEU A 83 -5.69 14.60 5.46
N MET A 84 -4.79 14.15 6.32
CA MET A 84 -4.91 14.27 7.78
C MET A 84 -4.40 15.62 8.30
N THR A 85 -3.79 16.43 7.44
CA THR A 85 -3.18 17.72 7.80
C THR A 85 -4.19 18.86 8.01
N GLN A 86 -5.47 18.67 7.67
CA GLN A 86 -6.49 19.71 7.76
C GLN A 86 -7.58 19.36 8.76
N GLN A 87 -7.73 20.13 9.84
CA GLN A 87 -8.78 19.94 10.87
C GLN A 87 -8.93 18.46 11.30
N ASN A 88 -10.11 17.87 11.12
CA ASN A 88 -10.42 16.45 11.38
C ASN A 88 -10.26 15.58 10.11
N GLY A 89 -9.29 15.94 9.27
CA GLY A 89 -8.96 15.37 7.96
C GLY A 89 -9.98 15.68 6.85
N VAL A 90 -9.56 15.65 5.58
CA VAL A 90 -10.46 15.84 4.42
C VAL A 90 -10.07 14.95 3.25
N TRP A 91 -11.05 14.42 2.52
CA TRP A 91 -10.80 13.84 1.21
C TRP A 91 -10.52 14.97 0.22
N ALA A 92 -9.37 14.92 -0.47
CA ALA A 92 -9.02 15.90 -1.49
C ALA A 92 -9.70 15.59 -2.83
N SER A 93 -9.91 14.31 -3.12
CA SER A 93 -10.50 13.83 -4.36
C SER A 93 -11.24 12.52 -4.14
N LYS A 94 -12.23 12.27 -5.00
CA LYS A 94 -12.81 10.95 -5.16
C LYS A 94 -11.74 9.93 -5.57
N ARG A 95 -10.97 10.26 -6.62
CA ARG A 95 -9.82 9.54 -7.17
C ARG A 95 -8.91 10.55 -7.88
N LEU A 96 -7.78 10.90 -7.28
CA LEU A 96 -6.86 11.90 -7.84
C LEU A 96 -5.98 11.33 -8.96
N SER A 97 -5.65 10.05 -8.87
CA SER A 97 -4.80 9.36 -9.84
C SER A 97 -5.55 8.16 -10.40
N GLU A 98 -6.43 8.44 -11.36
CA GLU A 98 -7.17 7.43 -12.10
C GLU A 98 -6.53 7.25 -13.48
N LEU A 99 -6.06 6.04 -13.74
CA LEU A 99 -5.63 5.59 -15.06
C LEU A 99 -6.86 5.29 -15.92
N GLU A 100 -6.84 5.78 -17.14
CA GLU A 100 -7.80 5.43 -18.18
C GLU A 100 -7.05 4.73 -19.30
N LEU A 101 -7.53 3.54 -19.68
CA LEU A 101 -7.02 2.80 -20.82
C LEU A 101 -8.02 2.90 -21.96
N LEU A 102 -7.52 3.20 -23.15
CA LEU A 102 -8.30 3.29 -24.38
C LEU A 102 -7.81 2.21 -25.35
N GLU A 103 -8.76 1.45 -25.89
CA GLU A 103 -8.57 0.49 -26.99
C GLU A 103 -9.38 1.00 -28.18
N ASP A 104 -8.73 1.19 -29.34
CA ASP A 104 -9.34 1.75 -30.54
C ASP A 104 -10.12 3.07 -30.32
N GLY A 105 -9.62 3.89 -29.38
CA GLY A 105 -10.21 5.19 -29.03
C GLY A 105 -11.36 5.14 -28.03
N SER A 106 -11.79 3.95 -27.59
CA SER A 106 -12.87 3.77 -26.61
C SER A 106 -12.32 3.31 -25.25
N PRO A 107 -12.92 3.75 -24.11
CA PRO A 107 -12.53 3.27 -22.79
C PRO A 107 -12.67 1.75 -22.64
N VAL A 108 -11.60 1.12 -22.14
CA VAL A 108 -11.59 -0.30 -21.81
C VAL A 108 -12.57 -0.55 -20.67
N THR A 109 -13.50 -1.48 -20.88
CA THR A 109 -14.48 -1.90 -19.88
C THR A 109 -14.06 -3.22 -19.23
N PHE A 110 -14.17 -3.30 -17.91
CA PHE A 110 -13.80 -4.50 -17.13
C PHE A 110 -15.03 -5.31 -16.69
N SER A 111 -15.01 -6.63 -16.92
CA SER A 111 -16.09 -7.53 -16.54
C SER A 111 -16.03 -7.90 -15.05
N SER A 112 -14.84 -7.91 -14.45
CA SER A 112 -14.63 -8.26 -13.04
C SER A 112 -13.63 -7.32 -12.34
N GLN A 113 -13.74 -7.25 -11.01
CA GLN A 113 -12.82 -6.53 -10.13
C GLN A 113 -12.69 -7.26 -8.80
N LYS A 114 -11.45 -7.63 -8.44
CA LYS A 114 -11.07 -8.12 -7.11
C LYS A 114 -10.36 -6.99 -6.37
N ARG A 115 -10.63 -6.84 -5.08
CA ARG A 115 -10.07 -5.80 -4.20
C ARG A 115 -9.65 -6.45 -2.90
N GLU A 116 -8.42 -6.19 -2.49
CA GLU A 116 -7.82 -6.80 -1.32
C GLU A 116 -7.02 -5.77 -0.55
N GLY A 117 -7.33 -5.60 0.73
CA GLY A 117 -6.57 -4.79 1.66
C GLY A 117 -5.64 -5.66 2.48
N PHE A 118 -4.34 -5.52 2.31
CA PHE A 118 -3.32 -6.19 3.11
C PHE A 118 -2.81 -5.27 4.21
N LEU A 119 -2.07 -5.84 5.16
CA LEU A 119 -1.43 -5.05 6.23
C LEU A 119 -0.32 -4.11 5.70
N SER A 120 0.22 -4.38 4.51
CA SER A 120 1.32 -3.63 3.90
C SER A 120 0.91 -2.79 2.69
N HIS A 121 -0.22 -3.08 2.05
CA HIS A 121 -0.61 -2.44 0.80
C HIS A 121 -2.09 -2.65 0.49
N LEU A 122 -2.61 -1.83 -0.43
CA LEU A 122 -3.89 -2.07 -1.08
C LEU A 122 -3.65 -2.67 -2.46
N GLU A 123 -4.50 -3.60 -2.87
CA GLU A 123 -4.42 -4.27 -4.17
C GLU A 123 -5.79 -4.32 -4.84
N GLN A 124 -5.82 -4.11 -6.15
CA GLN A 124 -6.98 -4.45 -6.96
C GLN A 124 -6.56 -5.09 -8.28
N THR A 125 -7.37 -6.02 -8.75
CA THR A 125 -7.21 -6.65 -10.06
C THR A 125 -8.50 -6.52 -10.84
N LEU A 126 -8.44 -5.87 -11.99
CA LEU A 126 -9.54 -5.75 -12.94
C LEU A 126 -9.26 -6.63 -14.15
N THR A 127 -10.28 -7.29 -14.68
CA THR A 127 -10.11 -8.22 -15.80
C THR A 127 -11.32 -8.15 -16.73
N ASN A 128 -11.06 -8.18 -18.04
CA ASN A 128 -12.03 -8.50 -19.08
C ASN A 128 -11.52 -9.72 -19.88
N ASP A 129 -12.04 -9.92 -21.09
CA ASP A 129 -11.77 -11.14 -21.85
C ASP A 129 -10.32 -11.22 -22.39
N HIS A 130 -9.63 -10.08 -22.51
CA HIS A 130 -8.32 -9.97 -23.18
C HIS A 130 -7.27 -9.17 -22.41
N ILE A 131 -7.65 -8.43 -21.37
CA ILE A 131 -6.78 -7.59 -20.56
C ILE A 131 -7.00 -7.87 -19.07
N LYS A 132 -5.89 -8.01 -18.35
CA LYS A 132 -5.84 -8.01 -16.89
C LYS A 132 -4.99 -6.83 -16.41
N VAL A 133 -5.55 -6.01 -15.53
CA VAL A 133 -4.82 -4.92 -14.88
C VAL A 133 -4.76 -5.18 -13.39
N LYS A 134 -3.55 -5.29 -12.85
CA LYS A 134 -3.29 -5.38 -11.40
C LYS A 134 -2.69 -4.08 -10.92
N GLN A 135 -3.26 -3.48 -9.89
CA GLN A 135 -2.72 -2.28 -9.24
C GLN A 135 -2.42 -2.54 -7.77
N GLN A 136 -1.29 -2.02 -7.31
CA GLN A 136 -0.86 -2.07 -5.91
C GLN A 136 -0.51 -0.67 -5.45
N LEU A 137 -1.00 -0.30 -4.26
CA LEU A 137 -0.66 0.95 -3.60
C LEU A 137 -0.04 0.67 -2.23
N TYR A 138 1.17 1.17 -2.02
CA TYR A 138 1.91 1.03 -0.77
C TYR A 138 2.73 2.28 -0.47
N PHE A 139 3.16 2.44 0.78
CA PHE A 139 3.96 3.58 1.20
C PHE A 139 5.44 3.21 1.21
N THR A 140 6.28 4.14 0.73
CA THR A 140 7.75 4.03 0.81
C THR A 140 8.32 4.96 1.88
N SER A 141 7.54 5.95 2.32
CA SER A 141 7.84 6.83 3.46
C SER A 141 6.57 7.53 3.93
N GLY A 142 6.64 8.27 5.04
CA GLY A 142 5.56 9.14 5.52
C GLY A 142 5.17 10.28 4.55
N HIS A 143 5.90 10.45 3.45
CA HIS A 143 5.64 11.48 2.44
C HIS A 143 5.34 10.91 1.05
N THR A 144 5.44 9.59 0.85
CA THR A 144 5.39 8.98 -0.49
C THR A 144 4.59 7.68 -0.50
N ALA A 145 3.52 7.66 -1.30
CA ALA A 145 2.87 6.43 -1.74
C ALA A 145 3.25 6.13 -3.19
N VAL A 146 3.39 4.84 -3.51
CA VAL A 146 3.70 4.34 -4.85
C VAL A 146 2.50 3.56 -5.36
N LEU A 147 2.09 3.86 -6.60
CA LEU A 147 1.09 3.12 -7.36
C LEU A 147 1.79 2.30 -8.44
N ASN A 148 1.91 1.00 -8.23
CA ASN A 148 2.36 0.07 -9.25
C ASN A 148 1.17 -0.41 -10.08
N THR A 149 1.27 -0.33 -11.41
CA THR A 149 0.24 -0.82 -12.33
C THR A 149 0.87 -1.82 -13.31
N TYR A 150 0.35 -3.04 -13.32
CA TYR A 150 0.72 -4.10 -14.23
C TYR A 150 -0.43 -4.31 -15.21
N ILE A 151 -0.14 -4.16 -16.51
CA ILE A 151 -1.12 -4.39 -17.58
C ILE A 151 -0.65 -5.63 -18.34
N THR A 152 -1.46 -6.67 -18.32
CA THR A 152 -1.16 -7.95 -18.95
C THR A 152 -2.17 -8.20 -20.05
N ASN A 153 -1.68 -8.37 -21.27
CA ASN A 153 -2.46 -8.98 -22.34
C ASN A 153 -2.63 -10.47 -22.02
N ILE A 154 -3.89 -10.91 -21.88
CA ILE A 154 -4.25 -12.30 -21.59
C ILE A 154 -4.92 -12.99 -22.79
N SER A 155 -4.91 -12.36 -23.97
CA SER A 155 -5.32 -12.96 -25.24
C SER A 155 -4.13 -13.36 -26.11
N ASP A 156 -4.42 -14.06 -27.20
CA ASP A 156 -3.44 -14.44 -28.23
C ASP A 156 -3.27 -13.36 -29.32
N THR A 157 -3.96 -12.23 -29.19
CA THR A 157 -3.95 -11.16 -30.19
C THR A 157 -3.13 -9.98 -29.72
N LYS A 158 -2.51 -9.25 -30.66
CA LYS A 158 -1.81 -8.00 -30.34
C LYS A 158 -2.84 -6.93 -29.98
N ILE A 159 -2.66 -6.31 -28.82
CA ILE A 159 -3.49 -5.20 -28.34
C ILE A 159 -2.68 -3.90 -28.39
N VAL A 160 -3.28 -2.81 -28.85
CA VAL A 160 -2.71 -1.46 -28.79
C VAL A 160 -3.52 -0.63 -27.83
N LEU A 161 -2.89 -0.20 -26.74
CA LEU A 161 -3.53 0.61 -25.71
C LEU A 161 -2.96 2.04 -25.72
N ARG A 162 -3.84 3.01 -25.50
CA ARG A 162 -3.45 4.35 -25.08
C ARG A 162 -3.78 4.52 -23.62
N SER A 163 -2.93 5.23 -22.88
CA SER A 163 -3.14 5.52 -21.46
C SER A 163 -3.24 7.01 -21.24
N ASN A 164 -4.17 7.40 -20.36
CA ASN A 164 -4.32 8.75 -19.85
C ASN A 164 -4.46 8.69 -18.33
N TRP A 165 -4.10 9.76 -17.65
CA TRP A 165 -4.37 9.93 -16.23
C TRP A 165 -5.33 11.08 -16.03
N LYS A 166 -6.35 10.86 -15.21
CA LYS A 166 -7.33 11.88 -14.81
C LYS A 166 -7.48 11.92 -13.30
N GLY A 167 -7.92 13.08 -12.83
CA GLY A 167 -8.18 13.34 -11.43
C GLY A 167 -8.97 14.62 -11.27
N MET A 168 -9.83 14.68 -10.27
CA MET A 168 -10.64 15.86 -9.97
C MET A 168 -10.68 16.08 -8.47
N LEU A 169 -10.26 17.27 -8.03
CA LEU A 169 -10.43 17.67 -6.63
C LEU A 169 -11.91 17.88 -6.32
N PHE A 170 -12.31 17.62 -5.08
CA PHE A 170 -13.60 18.12 -4.64
C PHE A 170 -13.57 19.65 -4.66
N ALA A 171 -14.64 20.26 -5.17
CA ALA A 171 -14.83 21.70 -5.08
C ALA A 171 -15.11 22.09 -3.61
N ASP A 172 -14.59 23.24 -3.22
CA ASP A 172 -14.91 23.90 -1.95
C ASP A 172 -16.36 24.40 -1.91
#